data_AF-A0A7V3UNH8-F1
#
_entry.id   AF-A0A7V3UNH8-F1
#
_cell.length_a   1.000
_cell.length_b   1.000
_cell.length_c   1.000
_cell.angle_alpha   90.00
_cell.angle_beta   90.00
_cell.angle_gamma   90.00
#
_symmetry.space_group_name_H-M   'P 1'
#
loop_
_entity.id
_entity.type
_entity.pdbx_description
1 polymer ?
#
loop_
_entity_poly.entity_id
_entity_poly.type
_entity_poly.pdbx_seq_one_letter_code
_entity_poly.pdbx_strand_id
1 'polypeptide(L)'
;MDFLSLVIDGRKVQVPKGVTVLEAAKSLDINIPALCISPGFAISGFCRSCVVEVGEGGDLSPACVLPVQENLHIKTNSPKVIASRRLTAELTVARHSMECAICYRNGKCDLQRLADTYGIKESRFFTREQPLEIDDDSPAIVHNPNRCILCGLCVQACCDIQTVSVIDFAYRGFERVVEPAFGQSLNEVECVACGQCIQACPVESFYEKSDIDWVLEVLRNPGQVTVAYLSPPVAISLGEEFGLGVERPLTGEIVKALKMAGFQKVFDAALGADLVILEEAYELLTRLNSGKKLPLMTSCSPEWVKFIEHFYPELLPHLCPTKSPQQIMGTLVKTHLAKALGIDPKEIFTVSITPCTAEKFERTRPELASSGHPDVDACLTIKEAARLIRMTSGGSFPHLGAEEFDEPFETASGAGTLFGAAGGVMEGVLRTFYELKTGKRLKSVGFDNLRGEVGTSPAGGLREAEVPVGNEVLKVAIVHGLGNARRVLDSLRSGDKKYHFVEVKGCPNGCSQGGGQPLPTTPELVRTRERALYAEDEKKKVRKAHENPRVKELYEKLLKKPGSPIAKKLLHTEFTPRKHYL
;
A
#
# COMPACT_ATOMS: atom_id res chain seq x y z
N MET A 1 37.27 -5.09 3.00
CA MET A 1 36.34 -5.83 2.13
C MET A 1 37.18 -6.47 1.05
N ASP A 2 37.04 -7.78 0.84
CA ASP A 2 37.72 -8.46 -0.26
C ASP A 2 37.00 -8.14 -1.57
N PHE A 3 37.77 -7.85 -2.61
CA PHE A 3 37.26 -7.54 -3.93
C PHE A 3 37.67 -8.63 -4.92
N LEU A 4 36.81 -8.89 -5.89
CA LEU A 4 37.06 -9.83 -6.99
C LEU A 4 37.09 -9.08 -8.32
N SER A 5 37.97 -9.51 -9.22
CA SER A 5 38.07 -8.95 -10.57
C SER A 5 37.46 -9.89 -11.60
N LEU A 6 36.66 -9.35 -12.52
CA LEU A 6 36.07 -10.07 -13.65
C LEU A 6 36.06 -9.19 -14.91
N VAL A 7 35.82 -9.82 -16.06
CA VAL A 7 35.69 -9.16 -17.36
C VAL A 7 34.27 -9.37 -17.89
N ILE A 8 33.54 -8.27 -18.13
CA ILE A 8 32.19 -8.31 -18.73
C ILE A 8 32.25 -7.55 -20.06
N ASP A 9 31.96 -8.22 -21.18
CA ASP A 9 32.01 -7.65 -22.52
C ASP A 9 33.33 -6.92 -22.83
N GLY A 10 34.45 -7.50 -22.39
CA GLY A 10 35.79 -6.95 -22.55
C GLY A 10 36.18 -5.85 -21.55
N ARG A 11 35.27 -5.43 -20.67
CA ARG A 11 35.52 -4.42 -19.62
C ARG A 11 35.88 -5.08 -18.31
N LYS A 12 37.04 -4.72 -17.74
CA LYS A 12 37.44 -5.15 -16.38
C LYS A 12 36.62 -4.40 -15.35
N VAL A 13 36.12 -5.11 -14.35
CA VAL A 13 35.43 -4.53 -13.20
C VAL A 13 35.87 -5.22 -11.92
N GLN A 14 35.90 -4.45 -10.84
CA GLN A 14 36.23 -4.94 -9.52
C GLN A 14 35.04 -4.70 -8.60
N VAL A 15 34.56 -5.76 -7.94
CA VAL A 15 33.35 -5.72 -7.12
C VAL A 15 33.57 -6.42 -5.78
N PRO A 16 32.82 -6.06 -4.72
CA PRO A 16 32.91 -6.76 -3.43
C PRO A 16 32.58 -8.24 -3.58
N LYS A 17 33.27 -9.09 -2.81
CA LYS A 17 32.95 -10.52 -2.74
C LYS A 17 31.50 -10.74 -2.29
N GLY A 18 30.80 -11.67 -2.97
CA GLY A 18 29.41 -12.04 -2.64
C GLY A 18 28.35 -11.41 -3.55
N VAL A 19 28.73 -10.51 -4.46
CA VAL A 19 27.80 -9.98 -5.48
C VAL A 19 27.60 -10.97 -6.63
N THR A 20 26.48 -10.83 -7.31
CA THR A 20 26.13 -11.59 -8.52
C THR A 20 26.66 -10.91 -9.77
N VAL A 21 26.76 -11.67 -10.88
CA VAL A 21 27.13 -11.11 -12.19
C VAL A 21 26.13 -10.05 -12.66
N LEU A 22 24.84 -10.19 -12.32
CA LEU A 22 23.84 -9.17 -12.62
C LEU A 22 24.14 -7.84 -11.92
N GLU A 23 24.53 -7.87 -10.65
CA GLU A 23 24.89 -6.67 -9.89
C GLU A 23 26.21 -6.05 -10.39
N ALA A 24 27.20 -6.88 -10.72
CA ALA A 24 28.45 -6.40 -11.31
C ALA A 24 28.25 -5.77 -12.70
N ALA A 25 27.32 -6.29 -13.51
CA ALA A 25 26.96 -5.69 -14.80
C ALA A 25 26.31 -4.31 -14.61
N LYS A 26 25.46 -4.14 -13.59
CA LYS A 26 24.84 -2.85 -13.27
C LYS A 26 25.87 -1.77 -12.94
N SER A 27 26.98 -2.09 -12.26
CA SER A 27 28.05 -1.10 -11.98
C SER A 27 28.82 -0.65 -13.23
N LEU A 28 28.64 -1.32 -14.36
CA LEU A 28 29.21 -0.95 -15.67
C LEU A 28 28.19 -0.33 -16.63
N ASP A 29 27.00 -0.01 -16.13
CA ASP A 29 25.84 0.42 -16.94
C ASP A 29 25.45 -0.61 -18.02
N ILE A 30 25.76 -1.89 -17.79
CA ILE A 30 25.36 -2.99 -18.67
C ILE A 30 24.00 -3.51 -18.21
N ASN A 31 22.98 -3.27 -19.03
CA ASN A 31 21.62 -3.72 -18.75
C ASN A 31 21.42 -5.19 -19.16
N ILE A 32 21.27 -6.07 -18.17
CA ILE A 32 20.85 -7.45 -18.36
C ILE A 32 19.37 -7.57 -17.97
N PRO A 33 18.47 -8.00 -18.88
CA PRO A 33 17.05 -8.08 -18.59
C PRO A 33 16.74 -9.14 -17.52
N ALA A 34 15.83 -8.83 -16.61
CA ALA A 34 15.38 -9.78 -15.59
C ALA A 34 13.91 -9.54 -15.22
N LEU A 35 13.05 -10.55 -15.44
CA LEU A 35 11.61 -10.47 -15.19
C LEU A 35 11.20 -10.92 -13.78
N CYS A 36 11.86 -11.94 -13.22
CA CYS A 36 11.51 -12.52 -11.91
C CYS A 36 12.38 -12.00 -10.76
N ILE A 37 12.78 -10.72 -10.82
CA ILE A 37 13.60 -10.10 -9.76
C ILE A 37 12.89 -8.84 -9.29
N SER A 38 12.77 -8.71 -7.98
CA SER A 38 12.26 -7.51 -7.33
C SER A 38 13.06 -7.25 -6.04
N PRO A 39 13.36 -5.99 -5.67
CA PRO A 39 14.05 -5.69 -4.42
C PRO A 39 13.32 -6.26 -3.20
N GLY A 40 14.05 -6.95 -2.31
CA GLY A 40 13.48 -7.56 -1.09
C GLY A 40 12.93 -8.98 -1.29
N PHE A 41 13.00 -9.53 -2.51
CA PHE A 41 12.53 -10.87 -2.85
C PHE A 41 13.69 -11.86 -3.01
N ALA A 42 13.44 -13.13 -2.73
CA ALA A 42 14.43 -14.18 -2.93
C ALA A 42 14.66 -14.42 -4.43
N ILE A 43 15.91 -14.32 -4.86
CA ILE A 43 16.27 -14.51 -6.27
C ILE A 43 16.31 -16.00 -6.61
N SER A 44 15.52 -16.41 -7.59
CA SER A 44 15.40 -17.81 -8.00
C SER A 44 16.10 -18.17 -9.31
N GLY A 45 16.29 -17.18 -10.20
CA GLY A 45 16.83 -17.41 -11.55
C GLY A 45 15.92 -18.23 -12.48
N PHE A 46 14.65 -18.44 -12.13
CA PHE A 46 13.76 -19.32 -12.89
C PHE A 46 13.33 -18.79 -14.25
N CYS A 47 13.13 -17.47 -14.41
CA CYS A 47 12.65 -16.92 -15.69
C CYS A 47 13.67 -17.00 -16.82
N ARG A 48 14.97 -17.18 -16.52
CA ARG A 48 16.08 -17.25 -17.47
C ARG A 48 16.23 -16.05 -18.43
N SER A 49 15.50 -14.95 -18.26
CA SER A 49 15.70 -13.75 -19.09
C SER A 49 17.10 -13.14 -18.93
N CYS A 50 17.73 -13.33 -17.76
CA CYS A 50 19.04 -12.77 -17.41
C CYS A 50 20.22 -13.67 -17.79
N VAL A 51 20.04 -14.64 -18.69
CA VAL A 51 21.14 -15.54 -19.10
C VAL A 51 22.32 -14.77 -19.70
N VAL A 52 23.54 -15.18 -19.37
CA VAL A 52 24.82 -14.67 -19.91
C VAL A 52 25.71 -15.85 -20.28
N GLU A 53 26.68 -15.62 -21.17
CA GLU A 53 27.68 -16.61 -21.54
C GLU A 53 28.88 -16.51 -20.60
N VAL A 54 29.33 -17.64 -20.06
CA VAL A 54 30.39 -17.73 -19.06
C VAL A 54 31.61 -18.47 -19.63
N GLY A 55 32.79 -17.86 -19.47
CA GLY A 55 34.07 -18.41 -19.87
C GLY A 55 34.24 -18.57 -21.38
N GLU A 56 35.26 -19.32 -21.78
CA GLU A 56 35.55 -19.63 -23.19
C GLU A 56 34.71 -20.80 -23.73
N GLY A 57 34.23 -21.68 -22.85
CA GLY A 57 33.41 -22.84 -23.20
C GLY A 57 31.98 -22.51 -23.66
N GLY A 58 31.54 -21.27 -23.47
CA GLY A 58 30.27 -20.77 -24.02
C GLY A 58 29.02 -21.22 -23.26
N ASP A 59 29.14 -21.63 -22.00
CA ASP A 59 28.00 -22.07 -21.18
C ASP A 59 27.08 -20.90 -20.84
N LEU A 60 25.76 -21.13 -20.87
CA LEU A 60 24.77 -20.12 -20.52
C LEU A 60 24.34 -20.27 -19.06
N SER A 61 24.46 -19.19 -18.29
CA SER A 61 24.08 -19.16 -16.88
C SER A 61 23.24 -17.92 -16.54
N PRO A 62 22.26 -18.02 -15.63
CA PRO A 62 21.47 -16.86 -15.20
C PRO A 62 22.32 -15.91 -14.36
N ALA A 63 22.51 -14.67 -14.83
CA ALA A 63 23.38 -13.70 -14.16
C ALA A 63 22.93 -13.35 -12.73
N CYS A 64 21.64 -13.49 -12.42
CA CYS A 64 21.08 -13.10 -11.13
C CYS A 64 21.38 -14.05 -9.97
N VAL A 65 21.78 -15.29 -10.25
CA VAL A 65 22.21 -16.25 -9.21
C VAL A 65 23.64 -16.75 -9.45
N LEU A 66 24.33 -16.21 -10.45
CA LEU A 66 25.71 -16.52 -10.75
C LEU A 66 26.62 -15.64 -9.86
N PRO A 67 27.30 -16.21 -8.84
CA PRO A 67 28.24 -15.44 -8.04
C PRO A 67 29.46 -15.04 -8.86
N VAL A 68 29.98 -13.85 -8.60
CA VAL A 68 31.25 -13.41 -9.19
C VAL A 68 32.40 -14.27 -8.65
N GLN A 69 33.31 -14.64 -9.55
CA GLN A 69 34.56 -15.35 -9.26
C GLN A 69 35.74 -14.59 -9.87
N GLU A 70 36.94 -14.79 -9.31
CA GLU A 70 38.16 -14.16 -9.82
C GLU A 70 38.45 -14.61 -11.26
N ASN A 71 38.84 -13.66 -12.12
CA ASN A 71 39.13 -13.89 -13.54
C ASN A 71 37.96 -14.50 -14.33
N LEU A 72 36.71 -14.28 -13.91
CA LEU A 72 35.54 -14.70 -14.66
C LEU A 72 35.38 -13.85 -15.93
N HIS A 73 35.14 -14.50 -17.08
CA HIS A 73 34.85 -13.83 -18.34
C HIS A 73 33.38 -14.01 -18.69
N ILE A 74 32.66 -12.90 -18.88
CA ILE A 74 31.23 -12.87 -19.17
C ILE A 74 30.99 -12.16 -20.50
N LYS A 75 30.16 -12.75 -21.36
CA LYS A 75 29.57 -12.06 -22.51
C LYS A 75 28.06 -11.94 -22.31
N THR A 76 27.53 -10.72 -22.39
CA THR A 76 26.11 -10.46 -22.13
C THR A 76 25.27 -10.41 -23.39
N ASN A 77 25.91 -10.32 -24.57
CA ASN A 77 25.28 -10.10 -25.87
C ASN A 77 25.85 -10.99 -26.99
N SER A 78 26.39 -12.16 -26.67
CA SER A 78 26.81 -13.10 -27.72
C SER A 78 25.60 -13.58 -28.54
N PRO A 79 25.80 -14.06 -29.79
CA PRO A 79 24.72 -14.62 -30.60
C PRO A 79 23.93 -15.73 -29.87
N LYS A 80 24.62 -16.54 -29.05
CA LYS A 80 24.02 -17.59 -28.23
C LYS A 80 23.12 -17.03 -27.12
N VAL A 81 23.57 -15.97 -26.43
CA VAL A 81 22.77 -15.27 -25.40
C VAL A 81 21.53 -14.63 -26.02
N ILE A 82 21.69 -13.91 -27.13
CA ILE A 82 20.58 -13.25 -27.82
C ILE A 82 19.52 -14.28 -28.26
N ALA A 83 19.94 -15.38 -28.88
CA ALA A 83 19.03 -16.45 -29.30
C ALA A 83 18.27 -17.07 -28.10
N SER A 84 18.96 -17.32 -26.99
CA SER A 84 18.36 -17.89 -25.78
C SER A 84 17.35 -16.95 -25.10
N ARG A 85 17.70 -15.66 -24.97
CA ARG A 85 16.79 -14.65 -24.40
C ARG A 85 15.56 -14.43 -25.27
N ARG A 86 15.74 -14.37 -26.60
CA ARG A 86 14.62 -14.27 -27.56
C ARG A 86 13.68 -15.47 -27.44
N LEU A 87 14.21 -16.70 -27.42
CA LEU A 87 13.40 -17.90 -27.24
C LEU A 87 12.61 -17.87 -25.92
N THR A 88 13.26 -17.48 -24.83
CA THR A 88 12.64 -17.35 -23.50
C THR A 88 11.50 -16.33 -23.52
N ALA A 89 11.70 -15.18 -24.17
CA ALA A 89 10.68 -14.15 -24.32
C ALA A 89 9.51 -14.64 -25.19
N GLU A 90 9.76 -15.32 -26.32
CA GLU A 90 8.71 -15.90 -27.17
C GLU A 90 7.84 -16.94 -26.42
N LEU A 91 8.47 -17.79 -25.60
CA LEU A 91 7.75 -18.76 -24.74
C LEU A 91 6.91 -18.07 -23.65
N THR A 92 7.40 -16.95 -23.12
CA THR A 92 6.67 -16.16 -22.12
C THR A 92 5.45 -15.50 -22.77
N VAL A 93 5.63 -14.92 -23.97
CA VAL A 93 4.54 -14.31 -24.77
C VAL A 93 3.49 -15.34 -25.18
N ALA A 94 3.87 -16.59 -25.48
CA ALA A 94 2.90 -17.65 -25.80
C ALA A 94 1.88 -17.95 -24.67
N ARG A 95 2.21 -17.60 -23.42
CA ARG A 95 1.31 -17.79 -22.26
C ARG A 95 0.59 -16.52 -21.83
N HIS A 96 0.91 -15.38 -22.42
CA HIS A 96 0.48 -14.07 -21.97
C HIS A 96 -0.48 -13.44 -22.98
N SER A 97 -1.66 -13.00 -22.54
CA SER A 97 -2.54 -12.17 -23.37
C SER A 97 -1.87 -10.84 -23.68
N MET A 98 -1.60 -10.57 -24.96
CA MET A 98 -0.92 -9.35 -25.44
C MET A 98 -1.89 -8.17 -25.66
N GLU A 99 -2.98 -8.09 -24.90
CA GLU A 99 -3.96 -7.00 -24.94
C GLU A 99 -3.43 -5.73 -24.24
N CYS A 100 -2.28 -5.24 -24.69
CA CYS A 100 -1.57 -4.12 -24.06
C CYS A 100 -2.38 -2.82 -24.05
N ALA A 101 -3.27 -2.59 -25.03
CA ALA A 101 -4.03 -1.35 -25.15
C ALA A 101 -5.01 -1.11 -23.97
N ILE A 102 -5.45 -2.18 -23.31
CA ILE A 102 -6.38 -2.13 -22.15
C ILE A 102 -5.68 -2.43 -20.82
N CYS A 103 -4.36 -2.58 -20.84
CA CYS A 103 -3.53 -2.91 -19.68
C CYS A 103 -2.97 -1.63 -19.05
N TYR A 104 -3.10 -1.45 -17.73
CA TYR A 104 -2.56 -0.25 -17.06
C TYR A 104 -1.02 -0.19 -17.15
N ARG A 105 -0.35 -1.33 -17.32
CA ARG A 105 1.12 -1.38 -17.50
C ARG A 105 1.59 -1.06 -18.91
N ASN A 106 0.71 -0.69 -19.83
CA ASN A 106 1.13 -0.27 -21.17
C ASN A 106 2.18 0.86 -21.10
N GLY A 107 3.27 0.71 -21.84
CA GLY A 107 4.40 1.65 -21.84
C GLY A 107 5.36 1.50 -20.65
N LYS A 108 5.03 0.66 -19.66
CA LYS A 108 5.84 0.44 -18.45
C LYS A 108 5.96 -1.04 -18.03
N CYS A 109 5.55 -1.97 -18.89
CA CYS A 109 5.62 -3.41 -18.67
C CYS A 109 7.00 -3.97 -19.07
N ASP A 110 7.63 -4.74 -18.18
CA ASP A 110 8.95 -5.32 -18.46
C ASP A 110 8.91 -6.38 -19.56
N LEU A 111 7.83 -7.17 -19.64
CA LEU A 111 7.63 -8.13 -20.73
C LEU A 111 7.45 -7.42 -22.07
N GLN A 112 6.69 -6.32 -22.09
CA GLN A 112 6.48 -5.52 -23.30
C GLN A 112 7.82 -4.97 -23.82
N ARG A 113 8.66 -4.41 -22.93
CA ARG A 113 10.00 -3.93 -23.27
C ARG A 113 10.90 -5.04 -23.80
N LEU A 114 10.82 -6.23 -23.20
CA LEU A 114 11.59 -7.40 -23.62
C LEU A 114 11.15 -7.90 -25.00
N ALA A 115 9.84 -7.95 -25.25
CA ALA A 115 9.28 -8.34 -26.54
C ALA A 115 9.69 -7.37 -27.65
N ASP A 116 9.60 -6.06 -27.40
CA ASP A 116 10.04 -5.01 -28.32
C ASP A 116 11.53 -5.12 -28.65
N THR A 117 12.38 -5.28 -27.62
CA THR A 117 13.84 -5.44 -27.77
C THR A 117 14.22 -6.58 -28.73
N TYR A 118 13.45 -7.67 -28.74
CA TYR A 118 13.71 -8.83 -29.60
C TYR A 118 12.82 -8.90 -30.85
N GLY A 119 11.99 -7.89 -31.11
CA GLY A 119 11.10 -7.82 -32.26
C GLY A 119 10.00 -8.89 -32.26
N ILE A 120 9.53 -9.30 -31.08
CA ILE A 120 8.49 -10.33 -30.91
C ILE A 120 7.12 -9.66 -31.05
N LYS A 121 6.45 -9.92 -32.18
CA LYS A 121 5.07 -9.43 -32.43
C LYS A 121 4.01 -10.45 -32.03
N GLU A 122 4.29 -11.71 -32.30
CA GLU A 122 3.47 -12.87 -31.96
C GLU A 122 4.38 -14.02 -31.57
N SER A 123 3.88 -14.94 -30.74
CA SER A 123 4.63 -16.16 -30.45
C SER A 123 4.41 -17.20 -31.53
N ARG A 124 5.49 -17.89 -31.92
CA ARG A 124 5.44 -19.03 -32.85
C ARG A 124 5.08 -20.34 -32.15
N PHE A 125 4.97 -20.30 -30.82
CA PHE A 125 4.63 -21.46 -29.99
C PHE A 125 3.12 -21.52 -29.75
N PHE A 126 2.64 -22.73 -29.43
CA PHE A 126 1.24 -22.96 -29.09
C PHE A 126 0.81 -22.10 -27.90
N THR A 127 -0.26 -21.33 -28.11
CA THR A 127 -0.98 -20.58 -27.10
C THR A 127 -2.12 -21.43 -26.53
N ARG A 128 -2.59 -21.15 -25.31
CA ARG A 128 -3.78 -21.83 -24.78
C ARG A 128 -4.97 -21.61 -25.72
N GLU A 129 -5.69 -22.68 -26.07
CA GLU A 129 -6.89 -22.61 -26.93
C GLU A 129 -8.05 -21.90 -26.25
N GLN A 130 -8.20 -22.12 -24.93
CA GLN A 130 -9.21 -21.46 -24.12
C GLN A 130 -8.55 -20.58 -23.06
N PRO A 131 -9.05 -19.35 -22.87
CA PRO A 131 -8.60 -18.51 -21.76
C PRO A 131 -8.99 -19.15 -20.43
N LEU A 132 -8.15 -18.93 -19.44
CA LEU A 132 -8.45 -19.25 -18.05
C LEU A 132 -9.50 -18.29 -17.49
N GLU A 133 -10.26 -18.78 -16.52
CA GLU A 133 -11.22 -17.97 -15.77
C GLU A 133 -10.51 -16.81 -15.04
N ILE A 134 -11.18 -15.66 -15.00
CA ILE A 134 -10.72 -14.47 -14.29
C ILE A 134 -11.47 -14.44 -12.96
N ASP A 135 -10.74 -14.42 -11.85
CA ASP A 135 -11.33 -14.23 -10.52
C ASP A 135 -11.51 -12.73 -10.26
N ASP A 136 -12.78 -12.28 -10.28
CA ASP A 136 -13.15 -10.90 -10.04
C ASP A 136 -14.19 -10.72 -8.93
N ASP A 137 -14.42 -11.73 -8.09
CA ASP A 137 -15.42 -11.70 -7.02
C ASP A 137 -14.98 -10.86 -5.80
N SER A 138 -13.67 -10.70 -5.60
CA SER A 138 -13.16 -9.86 -4.51
C SER A 138 -13.51 -8.39 -4.76
N PRO A 139 -13.98 -7.65 -3.74
CA PRO A 139 -14.31 -6.23 -3.89
C PRO A 139 -13.06 -5.34 -4.08
N ALA A 140 -11.85 -5.90 -3.94
CA ALA A 140 -10.61 -5.13 -3.91
C ALA A 140 -9.60 -5.50 -5.00
N ILE A 141 -9.50 -6.78 -5.36
CA ILE A 141 -8.42 -7.30 -6.23
C ILE A 141 -9.03 -8.23 -7.28
N VAL A 142 -8.61 -8.07 -8.53
CA VAL A 142 -8.93 -9.00 -9.62
C VAL A 142 -7.68 -9.79 -9.98
N HIS A 143 -7.83 -11.10 -10.20
CA HIS A 143 -6.77 -11.98 -10.66
C HIS A 143 -7.08 -12.50 -12.07
N ASN A 144 -6.29 -12.05 -13.04
CA ASN A 144 -6.34 -12.53 -14.42
C ASN A 144 -5.11 -13.42 -14.70
N PRO A 145 -5.24 -14.75 -14.63
CA PRO A 145 -4.14 -15.67 -14.87
C PRO A 145 -3.68 -15.69 -16.34
N ASN A 146 -4.49 -15.21 -17.29
CA ASN A 146 -4.11 -15.08 -18.71
C ASN A 146 -3.01 -14.03 -18.93
N ARG A 147 -2.77 -13.14 -17.97
CA ARG A 147 -1.65 -12.18 -17.99
C ARG A 147 -0.47 -12.65 -17.14
N CYS A 148 -0.49 -13.85 -16.57
CA CYS A 148 0.57 -14.35 -15.70
C CYS A 148 1.79 -14.83 -16.50
N ILE A 149 2.99 -14.51 -16.02
CA ILE A 149 4.27 -15.02 -16.57
C ILE A 149 4.93 -16.06 -15.64
N LEU A 150 4.23 -16.51 -14.60
CA LEU A 150 4.69 -17.50 -13.62
C LEU A 150 6.04 -17.13 -12.96
N CYS A 151 6.29 -15.83 -12.74
CA CYS A 151 7.53 -15.37 -12.12
C CYS A 151 7.63 -15.68 -10.63
N GLY A 152 6.49 -15.95 -9.95
CA GLY A 152 6.43 -16.28 -8.52
C GLY A 152 6.58 -15.10 -7.56
N LEU A 153 6.75 -13.87 -8.06
CA LEU A 153 6.92 -12.68 -7.20
C LEU A 153 5.67 -12.41 -6.34
N CYS A 154 4.46 -12.61 -6.88
CA CYS A 154 3.22 -12.51 -6.11
C CYS A 154 3.11 -13.58 -5.01
N VAL A 155 3.55 -14.80 -5.28
CA VAL A 155 3.59 -15.90 -4.30
C VAL A 155 4.56 -15.57 -3.17
N GLN A 156 5.79 -15.15 -3.49
CA GLN A 156 6.76 -14.71 -2.47
C GLN A 156 6.23 -13.51 -1.65
N ALA A 157 5.53 -12.56 -2.29
CA ALA A 157 4.94 -11.43 -1.57
C ALA A 157 3.87 -11.90 -0.57
N CYS A 158 3.02 -12.84 -0.97
CA CYS A 158 1.92 -13.35 -0.16
C CYS A 158 2.39 -14.30 0.96
N CYS A 159 3.29 -15.23 0.62
CA CYS A 159 3.77 -16.28 1.50
C CYS A 159 4.93 -15.80 2.37
N ASP A 160 6.01 -15.34 1.75
CA ASP A 160 7.28 -15.09 2.46
C ASP A 160 7.28 -13.75 3.20
N ILE A 161 6.67 -12.72 2.61
CA ILE A 161 6.65 -11.36 3.17
C ILE A 161 5.41 -11.12 4.04
N GLN A 162 4.22 -11.39 3.50
CA GLN A 162 2.96 -11.12 4.19
C GLN A 162 2.54 -12.28 5.10
N THR A 163 3.04 -13.49 4.90
CA THR A 163 2.68 -14.69 5.70
C THR A 163 1.18 -14.98 5.72
N VAL A 164 0.47 -14.60 4.66
CA VAL A 164 -0.96 -14.88 4.46
C VAL A 164 -1.12 -16.20 3.70
N SER A 165 -0.24 -16.45 2.73
CA SER A 165 -0.10 -17.72 2.02
C SER A 165 -1.38 -18.22 1.32
N VAL A 166 -2.13 -17.31 0.70
CA VAL A 166 -3.41 -17.63 0.02
C VAL A 166 -3.28 -17.88 -1.47
N ILE A 167 -2.09 -17.73 -2.06
CA ILE A 167 -1.83 -18.04 -3.48
C ILE A 167 -0.52 -18.81 -3.61
N ASP A 168 -0.51 -19.84 -4.46
CA ASP A 168 0.70 -20.60 -4.81
C ASP A 168 0.59 -21.16 -6.23
N PHE A 169 1.63 -21.85 -6.70
CA PHE A 169 1.63 -22.56 -7.95
C PHE A 169 0.82 -23.85 -7.88
N ALA A 170 -0.21 -23.95 -8.70
CA ALA A 170 -0.97 -25.17 -8.93
C ALA A 170 -0.54 -25.87 -10.23
N TYR A 171 -0.84 -27.18 -10.32
CA TYR A 171 -0.58 -28.04 -11.47
C TYR A 171 0.90 -28.05 -11.96
N ARG A 172 1.16 -28.60 -13.16
CA ARG A 172 2.51 -28.75 -13.74
C ARG A 172 2.52 -28.46 -15.24
N GLY A 173 3.72 -28.28 -15.78
CA GLY A 173 3.92 -28.15 -17.23
C GLY A 173 3.14 -26.98 -17.84
N PHE A 174 2.33 -27.27 -18.85
CA PHE A 174 1.51 -26.28 -19.54
C PHE A 174 0.36 -25.75 -18.68
N GLU A 175 -0.22 -26.61 -17.83
CA GLU A 175 -1.35 -26.31 -16.96
C GLU A 175 -0.97 -25.48 -15.73
N ARG A 176 0.32 -25.31 -15.44
CA ARG A 176 0.78 -24.56 -14.28
C ARG A 176 0.21 -23.14 -14.25
N VAL A 177 -0.43 -22.78 -13.14
CA VAL A 177 -0.98 -21.44 -12.85
C VAL A 177 -0.62 -21.01 -11.44
N VAL A 178 -0.82 -19.73 -11.13
CA VAL A 178 -0.85 -19.25 -9.74
C VAL A 178 -2.31 -19.07 -9.38
N GLU A 179 -2.78 -19.68 -8.30
CA GLU A 179 -4.18 -19.58 -7.86
C GLU A 179 -4.30 -19.78 -6.34
N PRO A 180 -5.44 -19.40 -5.74
CA PRO A 180 -5.77 -19.81 -4.38
C PRO A 180 -5.99 -21.31 -4.26
N ALA A 181 -6.03 -21.80 -3.01
CA ALA A 181 -6.24 -23.21 -2.73
C ALA A 181 -7.51 -23.73 -3.43
N PHE A 182 -7.36 -24.87 -4.13
CA PHE A 182 -8.44 -25.52 -4.88
C PHE A 182 -9.18 -24.63 -5.89
N GLY A 183 -8.50 -23.62 -6.44
CA GLY A 183 -9.08 -22.72 -7.44
C GLY A 183 -10.21 -21.83 -6.91
N GLN A 184 -10.31 -21.62 -5.59
CA GLN A 184 -11.28 -20.70 -4.99
C GLN A 184 -11.01 -19.24 -5.37
N SER A 185 -12.01 -18.39 -5.21
CA SER A 185 -11.81 -16.94 -5.33
C SER A 185 -10.97 -16.39 -4.17
N LEU A 186 -10.21 -15.32 -4.44
CA LEU A 186 -9.61 -14.46 -3.41
C LEU A 186 -10.64 -13.92 -2.39
N ASN A 187 -11.92 -13.86 -2.73
CA ASN A 187 -12.97 -13.45 -1.80
C ASN A 187 -13.34 -14.54 -0.78
N GLU A 188 -13.09 -15.81 -1.10
CA GLU A 188 -13.54 -16.98 -0.35
C GLU A 188 -12.45 -17.59 0.54
N VAL A 189 -11.21 -17.13 0.39
CA VAL A 189 -10.05 -17.52 1.20
C VAL A 189 -9.61 -16.39 2.13
N GLU A 190 -8.58 -16.60 2.95
CA GLU A 190 -8.04 -15.66 3.93
C GLU A 190 -7.32 -14.44 3.33
N CYS A 191 -7.58 -14.12 2.06
CA CYS A 191 -6.98 -12.97 1.40
C CYS A 191 -7.36 -11.69 2.16
N VAL A 192 -6.35 -11.00 2.63
CA VAL A 192 -6.49 -9.75 3.41
C VAL A 192 -6.66 -8.50 2.54
N ALA A 193 -6.75 -8.65 1.21
CA ALA A 193 -6.92 -7.56 0.23
C ALA A 193 -5.80 -6.48 0.21
N CYS A 194 -4.61 -6.78 0.75
CA CYS A 194 -3.49 -5.81 0.87
C CYS A 194 -2.89 -5.34 -0.48
N GLY A 195 -3.14 -6.06 -1.58
CA GLY A 195 -2.69 -5.69 -2.91
C GLY A 195 -1.18 -5.80 -3.15
N GLN A 196 -0.43 -6.46 -2.27
CA GLN A 196 1.02 -6.65 -2.45
C GLN A 196 1.36 -7.56 -3.64
N CYS A 197 0.44 -8.46 -4.03
CA CYS A 197 0.53 -9.19 -5.28
C CYS A 197 0.50 -8.27 -6.52
N ILE A 198 -0.25 -7.16 -6.48
CA ILE A 198 -0.30 -6.14 -7.55
C ILE A 198 1.04 -5.41 -7.64
N GLN A 199 1.57 -4.98 -6.49
CA GLN A 199 2.85 -4.27 -6.39
C GLN A 199 4.04 -5.14 -6.84
N ALA A 200 4.02 -6.43 -6.51
CA ALA A 200 5.07 -7.37 -6.87
C ALA A 200 4.99 -7.89 -8.32
N CYS A 201 3.82 -7.82 -8.96
CA CYS A 201 3.65 -8.35 -10.32
C CYS A 201 4.45 -7.49 -11.31
N PRO A 202 5.31 -8.05 -12.18
CA PRO A 202 5.99 -7.28 -13.24
C PRO A 202 5.07 -7.02 -14.45
N VAL A 203 3.95 -7.73 -14.50
CA VAL A 203 2.87 -7.65 -15.48
C VAL A 203 1.56 -7.35 -14.75
N GLU A 204 0.42 -7.42 -15.42
CA GLU A 204 -0.88 -7.08 -14.83
C GLU A 204 -1.74 -8.33 -14.62
N SER A 205 -1.16 -9.35 -13.97
CA SER A 205 -1.90 -10.56 -13.60
C SER A 205 -2.79 -10.32 -12.37
N PHE A 206 -2.40 -9.40 -11.50
CA PHE A 206 -3.21 -8.90 -10.39
C PHE A 206 -3.36 -7.40 -10.56
N TYR A 207 -4.57 -6.88 -10.34
CA TYR A 207 -4.89 -5.45 -10.38
C TYR A 207 -6.08 -5.14 -9.46
N GLU A 208 -6.30 -3.86 -9.15
CA GLU A 208 -7.41 -3.44 -8.30
C GLU A 208 -8.77 -3.59 -8.99
N LYS A 209 -9.81 -3.98 -8.23
CA LYS A 209 -11.20 -3.96 -8.71
C LYS A 209 -11.62 -2.51 -8.90
N SER A 210 -12.04 -2.13 -10.11
CA SER A 210 -12.29 -0.72 -10.40
C SER A 210 -13.67 -0.25 -9.94
N ASP A 211 -13.71 0.91 -9.29
CA ASP A 211 -14.95 1.62 -8.95
C ASP A 211 -15.22 2.81 -9.92
N ILE A 212 -14.35 3.04 -10.91
CA ILE A 212 -14.39 4.24 -11.77
C ILE A 212 -15.70 4.37 -12.53
N ASP A 213 -16.17 3.31 -13.17
CA ASP A 213 -17.37 3.38 -14.02
C ASP A 213 -18.61 3.73 -13.19
N TRP A 214 -18.71 3.16 -11.99
CA TRP A 214 -19.76 3.49 -11.03
C TRP A 214 -19.66 4.95 -10.56
N VAL A 215 -18.46 5.42 -10.23
CA VAL A 215 -18.23 6.83 -9.86
C VAL A 215 -18.62 7.76 -11.01
N LEU A 216 -18.26 7.47 -12.25
CA LEU A 216 -18.62 8.26 -13.44
C LEU A 216 -20.13 8.28 -13.70
N GLU A 217 -20.83 7.18 -13.42
CA GLU A 217 -22.29 7.15 -13.48
C GLU A 217 -22.91 8.09 -12.45
N VAL A 218 -22.45 8.03 -11.20
CA VAL A 218 -22.98 8.87 -10.12
C VAL A 218 -22.64 10.34 -10.31
N LEU A 219 -21.43 10.67 -10.77
CA LEU A 219 -21.04 12.07 -11.07
C LEU A 219 -21.90 12.73 -12.16
N ARG A 220 -22.55 11.93 -13.02
CA ARG A 220 -23.50 12.42 -14.03
C ARG A 220 -24.92 12.58 -13.50
N ASN A 221 -25.21 12.11 -12.29
CA ASN A 221 -26.53 12.17 -11.69
C ASN A 221 -26.72 13.49 -10.90
N PRO A 222 -27.54 14.44 -11.39
CA PRO A 222 -27.76 15.72 -10.70
C PRO A 222 -28.53 15.57 -9.38
N GLY A 223 -29.19 14.43 -9.14
CA GLY A 223 -29.93 14.14 -7.91
C GLY A 223 -29.06 13.64 -6.75
N GLN A 224 -27.75 13.49 -6.94
CA GLN A 224 -26.85 12.95 -5.94
C GLN A 224 -25.83 14.00 -5.50
N VAL A 225 -25.62 14.13 -4.19
CA VAL A 225 -24.56 14.97 -3.62
C VAL A 225 -23.28 14.15 -3.55
N THR A 226 -22.34 14.43 -4.45
CA THR A 226 -21.08 13.66 -4.56
C THR A 226 -19.96 14.31 -3.76
N VAL A 227 -19.32 13.53 -2.89
CA VAL A 227 -18.24 13.99 -2.00
C VAL A 227 -17.01 13.11 -2.19
N ALA A 228 -15.83 13.72 -2.33
CA ALA A 228 -14.55 13.02 -2.36
C ALA A 228 -13.72 13.27 -1.09
N TYR A 229 -12.99 12.25 -0.62
CA TYR A 229 -11.99 12.37 0.44
C TYR A 229 -10.60 12.15 -0.13
N LEU A 230 -9.70 13.12 0.05
CA LEU A 230 -8.33 12.98 -0.39
C LEU A 230 -7.43 12.56 0.77
N SER A 231 -6.88 11.35 0.71
CA SER A 231 -5.89 10.90 1.70
C SER A 231 -4.52 11.54 1.46
N PRO A 232 -3.73 11.83 2.51
CA PRO A 232 -2.43 12.50 2.37
C PRO A 232 -1.44 11.81 1.41
N PRO A 233 -1.29 10.46 1.40
CA PRO A 233 -0.36 9.82 0.47
C PRO A 233 -0.73 10.02 -1.00
N VAL A 234 -2.00 10.22 -1.33
CA VAL A 234 -2.44 10.47 -2.72
C VAL A 234 -1.87 11.79 -3.22
N ALA A 235 -1.90 12.83 -2.37
CA ALA A 235 -1.38 14.14 -2.74
C ALA A 235 0.12 14.10 -3.07
N ILE A 236 0.86 13.15 -2.49
CA ILE A 236 2.29 12.95 -2.76
C ILE A 236 2.51 12.11 -4.03
N SER A 237 1.78 11.00 -4.16
CA SER A 237 2.12 9.97 -5.15
C SER A 237 1.39 10.09 -6.49
N LEU A 238 0.24 10.79 -6.55
CA LEU A 238 -0.54 10.85 -7.78
C LEU A 238 0.22 11.50 -8.95
N GLY A 239 1.13 12.44 -8.65
CA GLY A 239 1.98 13.07 -9.65
C GLY A 239 2.84 12.11 -10.46
N GLU A 240 3.21 10.96 -9.88
CA GLU A 240 4.03 9.94 -10.54
C GLU A 240 3.33 9.37 -11.79
N GLU A 241 2.01 9.27 -11.77
CA GLU A 241 1.24 8.87 -12.95
C GLU A 241 1.39 9.89 -14.09
N PHE A 242 1.59 11.16 -13.77
CA PHE A 242 1.76 12.23 -14.75
C PHE A 242 3.24 12.51 -15.07
N GLY A 243 4.16 11.64 -14.66
CA GLY A 243 5.60 11.81 -14.88
C GLY A 243 6.23 12.90 -14.03
N LEU A 244 5.57 13.31 -12.95
CA LEU A 244 6.10 14.26 -11.98
C LEU A 244 6.83 13.51 -10.86
N GLY A 245 7.79 14.18 -10.23
CA GLY A 245 8.42 13.70 -9.01
C GLY A 245 7.50 13.85 -7.78
N VAL A 246 8.00 13.41 -6.62
CA VAL A 246 7.27 13.37 -5.34
C VAL A 246 7.76 14.46 -4.35
N GLU A 247 8.52 15.44 -4.83
CA GLU A 247 9.18 16.45 -3.98
C GLU A 247 8.19 17.47 -3.40
N ARG A 248 7.01 17.63 -4.01
CA ARG A 248 5.93 18.49 -3.49
C ARG A 248 4.57 17.78 -3.57
N PRO A 249 3.65 18.05 -2.64
CA PRO A 249 2.27 17.63 -2.79
C PRO A 249 1.58 18.37 -3.95
N LEU A 250 0.62 17.68 -4.58
CA LEU A 250 -0.28 18.21 -5.61
C LEU A 250 -1.71 18.40 -5.06
N THR A 251 -1.85 18.63 -3.76
CA THR A 251 -3.15 18.68 -3.07
C THR A 251 -4.15 19.59 -3.79
N GLY A 252 -3.76 20.84 -4.07
CA GLY A 252 -4.68 21.81 -4.65
C GLY A 252 -5.04 21.52 -6.10
N GLU A 253 -4.07 21.05 -6.90
CA GLU A 253 -4.32 20.63 -8.28
C GLU A 253 -5.27 19.42 -8.34
N ILE A 254 -5.12 18.48 -7.40
CA ILE A 254 -6.00 17.31 -7.29
C ILE A 254 -7.41 17.75 -6.89
N VAL A 255 -7.55 18.61 -5.87
CA VAL A 255 -8.87 19.14 -5.46
C VAL A 255 -9.58 19.77 -6.64
N LYS A 256 -8.89 20.64 -7.38
CA LYS A 256 -9.44 21.28 -8.58
C LYS A 256 -9.84 20.27 -9.65
N ALA A 257 -8.98 19.28 -9.92
CA ALA A 257 -9.25 18.25 -10.92
C ALA A 257 -10.48 17.38 -10.56
N LEU A 258 -10.67 17.07 -9.26
CA LEU A 258 -11.83 16.33 -8.77
C LEU A 258 -13.11 17.16 -8.89
N LYS A 259 -13.07 18.46 -8.56
CA LYS A 259 -14.21 19.36 -8.79
C LYS A 259 -14.56 19.48 -10.27
N MET A 260 -13.55 19.58 -11.14
CA MET A 260 -13.73 19.53 -12.60
C MET A 260 -14.30 18.20 -13.09
N ALA A 261 -14.03 17.09 -12.39
CA ALA A 261 -14.62 15.79 -12.70
C ALA A 261 -16.10 15.69 -12.34
N GLY A 262 -16.62 16.63 -11.53
CA GLY A 262 -18.03 16.68 -11.13
C GLY A 262 -18.25 16.52 -9.63
N PHE A 263 -17.20 16.32 -8.81
CA PHE A 263 -17.37 16.25 -7.37
C PHE A 263 -17.81 17.61 -6.81
N GLN A 264 -18.96 17.64 -6.15
CA GLN A 264 -19.52 18.86 -5.55
C GLN A 264 -18.76 19.32 -4.31
N LYS A 265 -18.18 18.38 -3.54
CA LYS A 265 -17.29 18.69 -2.40
C LYS A 265 -16.08 17.75 -2.36
N VAL A 266 -14.93 18.30 -1.96
CA VAL A 266 -13.69 17.57 -1.75
C VAL A 266 -13.15 17.94 -0.37
N PHE A 267 -12.97 16.94 0.49
CA PHE A 267 -12.53 17.11 1.87
C PHE A 267 -11.17 16.49 2.15
N ASP A 268 -10.49 17.02 3.18
CA ASP A 268 -9.21 16.49 3.64
C ASP A 268 -9.44 15.27 4.54
N ALA A 269 -9.03 14.08 4.08
CA ALA A 269 -9.20 12.87 4.89
C ALA A 269 -8.29 12.86 6.14
N ALA A 270 -7.26 13.72 6.20
CA ALA A 270 -6.41 13.86 7.38
C ALA A 270 -7.16 14.44 8.60
N LEU A 271 -8.31 15.09 8.41
CA LEU A 271 -9.16 15.48 9.54
C LEU A 271 -9.72 14.25 10.25
N GLY A 272 -10.11 13.22 9.49
CA GLY A 272 -10.48 11.91 10.03
C GLY A 272 -9.32 11.30 10.82
N ALA A 273 -8.08 11.42 10.32
CA ALA A 273 -6.89 10.95 11.01
C ALA A 273 -6.63 11.68 12.34
N ASP A 274 -6.86 13.00 12.42
CA ASP A 274 -6.78 13.72 13.69
C ASP A 274 -7.79 13.19 14.72
N LEU A 275 -9.01 12.86 14.29
CA LEU A 275 -10.02 12.26 15.16
C LEU A 275 -9.62 10.87 15.63
N VAL A 276 -9.04 10.04 14.74
CA VAL A 276 -8.47 8.74 15.11
C VAL A 276 -7.41 8.91 16.18
N ILE A 277 -6.43 9.81 15.95
CA ILE A 277 -5.34 10.08 16.88
C ILE A 277 -5.85 10.47 18.27
N LEU A 278 -6.87 11.32 18.32
CA LEU A 278 -7.41 11.79 19.59
C LEU A 278 -8.20 10.69 20.34
N GLU A 279 -9.04 9.92 19.63
CA GLU A 279 -9.75 8.78 20.22
C GLU A 279 -8.79 7.67 20.66
N GLU A 280 -7.78 7.34 19.85
CA GLU A 280 -6.74 6.35 20.18
C GLU A 280 -5.89 6.78 21.38
N ALA A 281 -5.48 8.05 21.46
CA ALA A 281 -4.75 8.56 22.62
C ALA A 281 -5.58 8.48 23.91
N TYR A 282 -6.88 8.75 23.83
CA TYR A 282 -7.78 8.63 24.97
C TYR A 282 -8.03 7.16 25.38
N GLU A 283 -8.20 6.27 24.40
CA GLU A 283 -8.34 4.83 24.63
C GLU A 283 -7.06 4.27 25.27
N LEU A 284 -5.88 4.67 24.80
CA LEU A 284 -4.59 4.28 25.38
C LEU A 284 -4.50 4.72 26.86
N LEU A 285 -4.85 5.97 27.16
CA LEU A 285 -4.89 6.49 28.53
C LEU A 285 -5.84 5.68 29.41
N THR A 286 -7.01 5.34 28.88
CA THR A 286 -8.04 4.56 29.59
C THR A 286 -7.55 3.14 29.88
N ARG A 287 -6.93 2.46 28.91
CA ARG A 287 -6.39 1.11 29.07
C ARG A 287 -5.17 1.06 29.98
N LEU A 288 -4.29 2.05 29.91
CA LEU A 288 -3.16 2.20 30.84
C LEU A 288 -3.64 2.37 32.28
N ASN A 289 -4.60 3.27 32.52
CA ASN A 289 -5.11 3.51 33.87
C ASN A 289 -5.88 2.30 34.45
N SER A 290 -6.54 1.50 33.61
CA SER A 290 -7.27 0.31 34.04
C SER A 290 -6.43 -0.97 34.08
N GLY A 291 -5.28 -1.00 33.40
CA GLY A 291 -4.44 -2.18 33.23
C GLY A 291 -5.07 -3.30 32.39
N LYS A 292 -6.16 -3.02 31.67
CA LYS A 292 -6.93 -4.02 30.92
C LYS A 292 -6.73 -3.87 29.42
N LYS A 293 -6.75 -5.00 28.70
CA LYS A 293 -6.70 -5.07 27.22
C LYS A 293 -5.46 -4.36 26.61
N LEU A 294 -4.31 -4.50 27.26
CA LEU A 294 -3.01 -4.05 26.78
C LEU A 294 -2.23 -5.20 26.12
N PRO A 295 -1.49 -4.98 25.03
CA PRO A 295 -1.32 -3.68 24.35
C PRO A 295 -2.60 -3.19 23.67
N LEU A 296 -2.72 -1.88 23.50
CA LEU A 296 -3.62 -1.31 22.49
C LEU A 296 -2.96 -1.46 21.12
N MET A 297 -3.66 -2.01 20.14
CA MET A 297 -3.18 -2.13 18.76
C MET A 297 -4.02 -1.25 17.85
N THR A 298 -3.39 -0.50 16.94
CA THR A 298 -4.10 0.35 15.98
C THR A 298 -5.02 -0.47 15.06
N SER A 299 -6.11 0.12 14.57
CA SER A 299 -7.12 -0.53 13.72
C SER A 299 -7.32 0.15 12.36
N CYS A 300 -6.54 1.18 12.03
CA CYS A 300 -6.74 2.00 10.84
C CYS A 300 -6.28 1.36 9.50
N SER A 301 -5.70 0.16 9.53
CA SER A 301 -5.24 -0.58 8.34
C SER A 301 -6.18 -1.77 8.11
N PRO A 302 -7.06 -1.74 7.08
CA PRO A 302 -8.09 -2.76 6.91
C PRO A 302 -7.54 -4.16 6.64
N GLU A 303 -6.42 -4.27 5.92
CA GLU A 303 -5.76 -5.55 5.68
C GLU A 303 -5.19 -6.15 6.97
N TRP A 304 -4.71 -5.30 7.89
CA TRP A 304 -4.26 -5.71 9.21
C TRP A 304 -5.44 -6.18 10.06
N VAL A 305 -6.55 -5.45 10.06
CA VAL A 305 -7.78 -5.86 10.76
C VAL A 305 -8.27 -7.20 10.21
N LYS A 306 -8.33 -7.39 8.88
CA LYS A 306 -8.75 -8.65 8.29
C LYS A 306 -7.77 -9.79 8.63
N PHE A 307 -6.47 -9.52 8.70
CA PHE A 307 -5.45 -10.50 9.11
C PHE A 307 -5.67 -11.01 10.54
N ILE A 308 -5.82 -10.12 11.52
CA ILE A 308 -6.06 -10.53 12.91
C ILE A 308 -7.44 -11.22 13.07
N GLU A 309 -8.46 -10.81 12.31
CA GLU A 309 -9.76 -11.47 12.27
C GLU A 309 -9.69 -12.93 11.82
N HIS A 310 -8.84 -13.25 10.84
CA HIS A 310 -8.60 -14.62 10.41
C HIS A 310 -7.68 -15.35 11.40
N PHE A 311 -6.43 -14.88 11.55
CA PHE A 311 -5.35 -15.69 12.12
C PHE A 311 -5.19 -15.59 13.63
N TYR A 312 -5.73 -14.54 14.28
CA TYR A 312 -5.57 -14.29 15.72
C TYR A 312 -6.85 -13.70 16.35
N PRO A 313 -8.02 -14.33 16.15
CA PRO A 313 -9.30 -13.78 16.62
C PRO A 313 -9.36 -13.59 18.14
N GLU A 314 -8.57 -14.35 18.90
CA GLU A 314 -8.44 -14.22 20.36
C GLU A 314 -7.80 -12.89 20.78
N LEU A 315 -7.04 -12.24 19.89
CA LEU A 315 -6.38 -10.96 20.15
C LEU A 315 -7.21 -9.75 19.69
N LEU A 316 -8.39 -9.94 19.09
CA LEU A 316 -9.29 -8.84 18.71
C LEU A 316 -9.62 -7.85 19.85
N PRO A 317 -9.77 -8.25 21.13
CA PRO A 317 -10.00 -7.30 22.22
C PRO A 317 -8.88 -6.26 22.41
N HIS A 318 -7.70 -6.49 21.84
CA HIS A 318 -6.57 -5.58 21.88
C HIS A 318 -6.61 -4.51 20.79
N LEU A 319 -7.39 -4.70 19.71
CA LEU A 319 -7.57 -3.67 18.70
C LEU A 319 -8.24 -2.42 19.30
N CYS A 320 -7.87 -1.27 18.77
CA CYS A 320 -8.58 -0.03 19.01
C CYS A 320 -9.95 -0.10 18.33
N PRO A 321 -11.06 0.18 19.04
CA PRO A 321 -12.38 0.16 18.43
C PRO A 321 -12.61 1.37 17.51
N THR A 322 -11.72 2.37 17.50
CA THR A 322 -11.84 3.55 16.64
C THR A 322 -11.83 3.13 15.16
N LYS A 323 -12.77 3.66 14.38
CA LYS A 323 -12.86 3.51 12.93
C LYS A 323 -11.62 4.10 12.24
N SER A 324 -11.33 3.67 11.01
CA SER A 324 -10.27 4.28 10.20
C SER A 324 -10.60 5.73 9.80
N PRO A 325 -9.61 6.54 9.37
CA PRO A 325 -9.84 7.90 8.91
C PRO A 325 -10.90 8.00 7.79
N GLN A 326 -10.85 7.07 6.82
CA GLN A 326 -11.83 6.99 5.74
C GLN A 326 -13.26 6.85 6.29
N GLN A 327 -13.47 5.92 7.21
CA GLN A 327 -14.79 5.59 7.73
C GLN A 327 -15.31 6.67 8.69
N ILE A 328 -14.42 7.34 9.43
CA ILE A 328 -14.76 8.53 10.21
C ILE A 328 -15.25 9.65 9.28
N MET A 329 -14.55 9.92 8.18
CA MET A 329 -14.98 10.93 7.21
C MET A 329 -16.35 10.59 6.62
N GLY A 330 -16.53 9.33 6.19
CA GLY A 330 -17.82 8.80 5.75
C GLY A 330 -18.94 9.03 6.77
N THR A 331 -18.68 8.69 8.03
CA THR A 331 -19.63 8.89 9.13
C THR A 331 -19.99 10.37 9.30
N LEU A 332 -19.01 11.27 9.37
CA LEU A 332 -19.27 12.70 9.57
C LEU A 332 -20.08 13.29 8.41
N VAL A 333 -19.81 12.87 7.19
CA VAL A 333 -20.52 13.36 6.01
C VAL A 333 -21.96 12.85 5.97
N LYS A 334 -22.16 11.54 6.15
CA LYS A 334 -23.50 10.94 6.11
C LYS A 334 -24.33 11.15 7.37
N THR A 335 -23.79 11.78 8.41
CA THR A 335 -24.55 12.12 9.62
C THR A 335 -24.58 13.63 9.86
N HIS A 336 -23.43 14.25 10.08
CA HIS A 336 -23.34 15.66 10.44
C HIS A 336 -23.60 16.57 9.24
N LEU A 337 -22.92 16.35 8.11
CA LEU A 337 -23.12 17.17 6.92
C LEU A 337 -24.51 16.96 6.32
N ALA A 338 -24.99 15.71 6.20
CA ALA A 338 -26.35 15.41 5.76
C ALA A 338 -27.40 16.19 6.55
N LYS A 339 -27.28 16.18 7.89
CA LYS A 339 -28.15 16.95 8.78
C LYS A 339 -28.02 18.46 8.57
N ALA A 340 -26.80 18.98 8.38
CA ALA A 340 -26.57 20.41 8.15
C ALA A 340 -27.15 20.89 6.82
N LEU A 341 -27.14 20.02 5.79
CA LEU A 341 -27.71 20.29 4.47
C LEU A 341 -29.23 20.03 4.39
N GLY A 342 -29.80 19.31 5.37
CA GLY A 342 -31.21 18.95 5.36
C GLY A 342 -31.59 17.90 4.32
N ILE A 343 -30.65 17.02 3.95
CA ILE A 343 -30.82 15.97 2.95
C ILE A 343 -30.74 14.58 3.58
N ASP A 344 -31.32 13.58 2.91
CA ASP A 344 -31.26 12.19 3.34
C ASP A 344 -29.83 11.64 3.13
N PRO A 345 -29.21 10.95 4.10
CA PRO A 345 -27.88 10.35 3.92
C PRO A 345 -27.74 9.48 2.68
N LYS A 346 -28.83 8.86 2.18
CA LYS A 346 -28.81 8.07 0.93
C LYS A 346 -28.59 8.91 -0.33
N GLU A 347 -28.87 10.22 -0.26
CA GLU A 347 -28.69 11.17 -1.36
C GLU A 347 -27.22 11.62 -1.45
N ILE A 348 -26.39 11.31 -0.47
CA ILE A 348 -24.95 11.60 -0.49
C ILE A 348 -24.19 10.37 -0.94
N PHE A 349 -23.37 10.54 -1.99
CA PHE A 349 -22.43 9.53 -2.46
C PHE A 349 -21.00 9.92 -2.11
N THR A 350 -20.33 9.08 -1.34
CA THR A 350 -19.00 9.35 -0.78
C THR A 350 -17.94 8.48 -1.45
N VAL A 351 -16.86 9.11 -1.90
CA VAL A 351 -15.75 8.47 -2.61
C VAL A 351 -14.45 8.72 -1.86
N SER A 352 -13.83 7.65 -1.36
CA SER A 352 -12.49 7.74 -0.78
C SER A 352 -11.43 7.63 -1.88
N ILE A 353 -10.44 8.51 -1.88
CA ILE A 353 -9.28 8.43 -2.76
C ILE A 353 -8.05 8.05 -1.94
N THR A 354 -7.44 6.91 -2.27
CA THR A 354 -6.54 6.20 -1.35
C THR A 354 -5.36 5.50 -2.02
N PRO A 355 -4.23 5.30 -1.33
CA PRO A 355 -3.16 4.40 -1.78
C PRO A 355 -3.48 2.90 -1.54
N CYS A 356 -4.65 2.55 -0.99
CA CYS A 356 -4.92 1.20 -0.47
C CYS A 356 -6.01 0.45 -1.26
N THR A 357 -5.77 -0.82 -1.61
CA THR A 357 -6.85 -1.68 -2.13
C THR A 357 -7.73 -2.25 -1.01
N ALA A 358 -7.20 -2.46 0.19
CA ALA A 358 -7.95 -3.03 1.30
C ALA A 358 -9.07 -2.11 1.81
N GLU A 359 -8.98 -0.80 1.56
CA GLU A 359 -10.07 0.15 1.85
C GLU A 359 -11.30 -0.06 0.96
N LYS A 360 -11.14 -0.67 -0.23
CA LYS A 360 -12.28 -1.15 -1.05
C LYS A 360 -13.02 -2.30 -0.38
N PHE A 361 -12.31 -3.17 0.34
CA PHE A 361 -12.95 -4.19 1.19
C PHE A 361 -13.53 -3.57 2.46
N GLU A 362 -12.86 -2.61 3.08
CA GLU A 362 -13.34 -1.98 4.31
C GLU A 362 -14.73 -1.37 4.12
N ARG A 363 -14.97 -0.67 3.01
CA ARG A 363 -16.29 -0.07 2.71
C ARG A 363 -17.43 -1.08 2.57
N THR A 364 -17.15 -2.37 2.37
CA THR A 364 -18.19 -3.40 2.25
C THR A 364 -18.60 -4.00 3.60
N ARG A 365 -17.99 -3.56 4.71
CA ARG A 365 -18.30 -4.11 6.04
C ARG A 365 -19.65 -3.58 6.54
N PRO A 366 -20.59 -4.46 6.91
CA PRO A 366 -21.97 -4.05 7.22
C PRO A 366 -22.11 -3.17 8.47
N GLU A 367 -21.19 -3.28 9.43
CA GLU A 367 -21.15 -2.46 10.64
C GLU A 367 -20.67 -1.02 10.39
N LEU A 368 -20.13 -0.72 9.22
CA LEU A 368 -19.65 0.62 8.82
C LEU A 368 -20.74 1.38 8.07
N ALA A 369 -21.86 1.57 8.77
CA ALA A 369 -23.05 2.23 8.24
C ALA A 369 -23.76 3.07 9.32
N SER A 370 -23.05 4.04 9.91
CA SER A 370 -23.54 4.81 11.07
C SER A 370 -24.81 5.62 10.80
N SER A 371 -25.10 5.92 9.53
CA SER A 371 -26.33 6.59 9.08
C SER A 371 -27.48 5.65 8.73
N GLY A 372 -27.25 4.32 8.78
CA GLY A 372 -28.12 3.30 8.16
C GLY A 372 -27.76 3.00 6.70
N HIS A 373 -26.87 3.79 6.10
CA HIS A 373 -26.26 3.56 4.80
C HIS A 373 -24.74 3.43 4.95
N PRO A 374 -24.03 2.73 4.03
CA PRO A 374 -22.58 2.58 4.08
C PRO A 374 -21.89 3.94 4.27
N ASP A 375 -20.94 4.04 5.20
CA ASP A 375 -20.25 5.30 5.51
C ASP A 375 -19.46 5.80 4.27
N VAL A 376 -18.86 4.87 3.53
CA VAL A 376 -18.16 5.09 2.26
C VAL A 376 -18.82 4.28 1.14
N ASP A 377 -19.22 4.92 0.04
CA ASP A 377 -19.88 4.20 -1.06
C ASP A 377 -18.88 3.58 -2.03
N ALA A 378 -17.88 4.34 -2.48
CA ALA A 378 -16.88 3.90 -3.44
C ALA A 378 -15.46 4.30 -3.00
N CYS A 379 -14.46 3.61 -3.56
CA CYS A 379 -13.07 3.84 -3.22
C CYS A 379 -12.22 3.79 -4.49
N LEU A 380 -11.51 4.88 -4.80
CA LEU A 380 -10.60 4.97 -5.94
C LEU A 380 -9.16 4.91 -5.45
N THR A 381 -8.39 3.97 -5.98
CA THR A 381 -6.94 3.97 -5.79
C THR A 381 -6.28 5.17 -6.49
N ILE A 382 -5.00 5.45 -6.21
CA ILE A 382 -4.24 6.50 -6.91
C ILE A 382 -4.25 6.30 -8.42
N LYS A 383 -4.08 5.04 -8.87
CA LYS A 383 -4.10 4.68 -10.30
C LYS A 383 -5.45 4.99 -10.94
N GLU A 384 -6.54 4.67 -10.23
CA GLU A 384 -7.90 4.96 -10.69
C GLU A 384 -8.21 6.46 -10.70
N ALA A 385 -7.82 7.18 -9.65
CA ALA A 385 -7.99 8.63 -9.57
C ALA A 385 -7.18 9.34 -10.67
N ALA A 386 -5.95 8.91 -10.95
CA ALA A 386 -5.17 9.43 -12.06
C ALA A 386 -5.87 9.17 -13.41
N ARG A 387 -6.48 8.00 -13.60
CA ARG A 387 -7.27 7.69 -14.79
C ARG A 387 -8.48 8.61 -14.93
N LEU A 388 -9.22 8.85 -13.85
CA LEU A 388 -10.33 9.82 -13.81
C LEU A 388 -9.84 11.24 -14.19
N ILE A 389 -8.75 11.70 -13.58
CA ILE A 389 -8.16 13.03 -13.85
C ILE A 389 -7.68 13.15 -15.30
N ARG A 390 -7.12 12.09 -15.89
CA ARG A 390 -6.76 12.10 -17.31
C ARG A 390 -7.98 12.27 -18.22
N MET A 391 -9.12 11.69 -17.87
CA MET A 391 -10.35 11.86 -18.66
C MET A 391 -10.90 13.29 -18.59
N THR A 392 -10.73 13.98 -17.47
CA THR A 392 -11.38 15.28 -17.22
C THR A 392 -10.46 16.46 -17.48
N SER A 393 -9.20 16.34 -17.05
CA SER A 393 -8.19 17.41 -17.10
C SER A 393 -7.02 17.06 -18.01
N GLY A 394 -6.86 15.81 -18.42
CA GLY A 394 -5.82 15.38 -19.35
C GLY A 394 -4.41 15.83 -18.94
N GLY A 395 -3.64 16.28 -19.93
CA GLY A 395 -2.27 16.77 -19.73
C GLY A 395 -2.18 18.13 -19.03
N SER A 396 -3.28 18.86 -18.84
CA SER A 396 -3.25 20.15 -18.14
C SER A 396 -3.29 20.01 -16.61
N PHE A 397 -3.50 18.81 -16.08
CA PHE A 397 -3.56 18.54 -14.64
C PHE A 397 -2.43 19.22 -13.83
N PRO A 398 -1.13 19.11 -14.20
CA PRO A 398 -0.04 19.75 -13.47
C PRO A 398 -0.10 21.29 -13.43
N HIS A 399 -0.96 21.89 -14.24
CA HIS A 399 -1.06 23.33 -14.47
C HIS A 399 -2.43 23.92 -14.11
N LEU A 400 -3.34 23.14 -13.51
CA LEU A 400 -4.68 23.62 -13.18
C LEU A 400 -4.67 24.77 -12.16
N GLY A 401 -3.60 24.94 -11.40
CA GLY A 401 -3.54 25.84 -10.25
C GLY A 401 -4.20 25.20 -9.02
N ALA A 402 -3.81 25.67 -7.84
CA ALA A 402 -4.28 25.10 -6.59
C ALA A 402 -5.69 25.58 -6.21
N GLU A 403 -6.51 24.68 -5.68
CA GLU A 403 -7.78 24.99 -5.03
C GLU A 403 -7.80 24.40 -3.61
N GLU A 404 -8.47 25.06 -2.67
CA GLU A 404 -8.58 24.58 -1.29
C GLU A 404 -9.69 23.52 -1.15
N PHE A 405 -9.54 22.66 -0.14
CA PHE A 405 -10.60 21.76 0.29
C PHE A 405 -11.85 22.55 0.75
N ASP A 406 -13.00 21.91 0.66
CA ASP A 406 -14.27 22.54 1.02
C ASP A 406 -14.53 22.52 2.54
N GLU A 407 -15.19 23.56 3.04
CA GLU A 407 -15.73 23.56 4.42
C GLU A 407 -16.88 22.54 4.59
N PRO A 408 -17.07 21.97 5.79
CA PRO A 408 -16.39 22.28 7.07
C PRO A 408 -15.22 21.35 7.41
N PHE A 409 -14.73 20.55 6.45
CA PHE A 409 -13.72 19.52 6.67
C PHE A 409 -12.43 19.79 5.88
N GLU A 410 -12.03 21.05 5.82
CA GLU A 410 -10.96 21.56 4.96
C GLU A 410 -9.56 21.52 5.59
N THR A 411 -9.48 21.41 6.91
CA THR A 411 -8.21 21.58 7.64
C THR A 411 -7.89 20.43 8.60
N ALA A 412 -6.72 19.83 8.40
CA ALA A 412 -6.09 18.87 9.31
C ALA A 412 -4.79 19.40 9.91
N SER A 413 -4.42 18.84 11.07
CA SER A 413 -3.12 19.05 11.71
C SER A 413 -2.00 18.31 10.97
N GLY A 414 -0.75 18.67 11.28
CA GLY A 414 0.41 17.93 10.83
C GLY A 414 0.44 16.47 11.30
N ALA A 415 -0.13 16.17 12.49
CA ALA A 415 -0.24 14.78 12.96
C ALA A 415 -1.18 13.94 12.08
N GLY A 416 -2.33 14.50 11.67
CA GLY A 416 -3.22 13.85 10.70
C GLY A 416 -2.57 13.68 9.32
N THR A 417 -1.70 14.61 8.91
CA THR A 417 -0.96 14.51 7.64
C THR A 417 0.09 13.40 7.66
N LEU A 418 0.79 13.23 8.80
CA LEU A 418 1.77 12.15 9.00
C LEU A 418 1.17 10.74 9.01
N PHE A 419 -0.14 10.61 9.19
CA PHE A 419 -0.80 9.33 9.47
C PHE A 419 -0.52 8.21 8.43
N GLY A 420 -0.22 8.60 7.19
CA GLY A 420 0.14 7.69 6.10
C GLY A 420 1.62 7.27 6.07
N ALA A 421 2.49 7.94 6.83
CA ALA A 421 3.91 7.63 6.93
C ALA A 421 4.17 6.48 7.92
N ALA A 422 5.28 5.79 7.71
CA ALA A 422 5.81 4.78 8.61
C ALA A 422 5.99 5.33 10.05
N GLY A 423 5.26 4.78 11.03
CA GLY A 423 5.30 5.26 12.41
C GLY A 423 4.52 6.56 12.67
N GLY A 424 3.84 7.09 11.65
CA GLY A 424 3.12 8.36 11.73
C GLY A 424 1.91 8.32 12.66
N VAL A 425 1.24 7.17 12.79
CA VAL A 425 0.12 6.98 13.73
C VAL A 425 0.63 7.01 15.16
N MET A 426 1.67 6.24 15.45
CA MET A 426 2.37 6.17 16.72
C MET A 426 2.82 7.57 17.16
N GLU A 427 3.50 8.29 16.27
CA GLU A 427 3.97 9.63 16.56
C GLU A 427 2.80 10.60 16.82
N GLY A 428 1.76 10.58 15.97
CA GLY A 428 0.56 11.40 16.13
C GLY A 428 -0.17 11.15 17.45
N VAL A 429 -0.38 9.88 17.81
CA VAL A 429 -1.00 9.46 19.07
C VAL A 429 -0.16 9.91 20.25
N LEU A 430 1.16 9.70 20.24
CA LEU A 430 2.04 10.07 21.35
C LEU A 430 2.14 11.58 21.56
N ARG A 431 2.09 12.40 20.49
CA ARG A 431 2.01 13.87 20.60
C ARG A 431 0.79 14.31 21.43
N THR A 432 -0.35 13.64 21.26
CA THR A 432 -1.58 13.95 22.01
C THR A 432 -1.59 13.30 23.38
N PHE A 433 -1.24 12.01 23.44
CA PHE A 433 -1.19 11.23 24.67
C PHE A 433 -0.26 11.84 25.73
N TYR A 434 0.90 12.35 25.33
CA TYR A 434 1.85 12.98 26.26
C TYR A 434 1.20 14.12 27.05
N GLU A 435 0.50 15.03 26.37
CA GLU A 435 -0.12 16.19 27.03
C GLU A 435 -1.33 15.75 27.87
N LEU A 436 -2.12 14.78 27.38
CA LEU A 436 -3.23 14.21 28.14
C LEU A 436 -2.78 13.54 29.44
N LYS A 437 -1.69 12.76 29.41
CA LYS A 437 -1.18 12.03 30.57
C LYS A 437 -0.44 12.93 31.56
N THR A 438 0.33 13.90 31.07
CA THR A 438 1.22 14.72 31.93
C THR A 438 0.61 16.05 32.35
N GLY A 439 -0.41 16.55 31.65
CA GLY A 439 -0.92 17.91 31.79
C GLY A 439 0.07 18.99 31.34
N LYS A 440 1.22 18.61 30.76
CA LYS A 440 2.28 19.51 30.31
C LYS A 440 2.28 19.61 28.79
N ARG A 441 2.52 20.82 28.27
CA ARG A 441 2.69 21.04 26.83
C ARG A 441 3.98 20.39 26.33
N LEU A 442 3.88 19.59 25.28
CA LEU A 442 4.98 18.98 24.57
C LEU A 442 5.66 20.04 23.70
N LYS A 443 6.92 20.37 24.03
CA LYS A 443 7.66 21.46 23.35
C LYS A 443 8.21 21.06 21.98
N SER A 444 8.69 19.82 21.85
CA SER A 444 9.15 19.24 20.59
C SER A 444 8.25 18.07 20.23
N VAL A 445 7.64 18.13 19.04
CA VAL A 445 6.67 17.13 18.58
C VAL A 445 7.33 15.89 17.97
N GLY A 446 8.64 15.94 17.73
CA GLY A 446 9.41 14.83 17.18
C GLY A 446 9.87 13.87 18.27
N PHE A 447 9.75 12.57 17.98
CA PHE A 447 10.27 11.49 18.80
C PHE A 447 11.37 10.79 17.99
N ASP A 448 12.62 11.21 18.18
CA ASP A 448 13.75 10.75 17.35
C ASP A 448 13.95 9.23 17.45
N ASN A 449 13.63 8.63 18.60
CA ASN A 449 13.65 7.18 18.83
C ASN A 449 12.53 6.41 18.10
N LEU A 450 11.56 7.11 17.52
CA LEU A 450 10.49 6.53 16.70
C LEU A 450 10.74 6.74 15.20
N ARG A 451 11.61 7.69 14.83
CA ARG A 451 11.98 8.02 13.46
C ARG A 451 13.25 7.27 13.02
N GLY A 452 13.41 7.07 11.72
CA GLY A 452 14.54 6.35 11.14
C GLY A 452 14.13 5.44 9.97
N GLU A 453 15.09 5.00 9.17
CA GLU A 453 14.81 4.10 8.05
C GLU A 453 14.36 2.73 8.56
N VAL A 454 13.24 2.28 8.02
CA VAL A 454 12.76 0.90 8.12
C VAL A 454 13.60 0.14 7.10
N GLY A 455 14.51 -0.72 7.55
CA GLY A 455 15.45 -1.40 6.64
C GLY A 455 14.70 -2.18 5.55
N THR A 456 15.29 -2.34 4.38
CA THR A 456 14.71 -3.12 3.26
C THR A 456 14.76 -4.64 3.45
N SER A 457 15.23 -5.10 4.61
CA SER A 457 15.25 -6.50 5.02
C SER A 457 13.86 -6.96 5.47
N PRO A 458 13.50 -8.26 5.37
CA PRO A 458 12.30 -8.83 5.98
C PRO A 458 12.12 -8.47 7.47
N ALA A 459 13.22 -8.26 8.20
CA ALA A 459 13.20 -7.83 9.60
C ALA A 459 13.21 -6.30 9.81
N GLY A 460 13.38 -5.51 8.75
CA GLY A 460 13.49 -4.05 8.84
C GLY A 460 12.18 -3.35 9.13
N GLY A 461 11.04 -4.03 8.95
CA GLY A 461 9.66 -3.57 9.19
C GLY A 461 9.21 -3.48 10.66
N LEU A 462 10.02 -3.92 11.63
CA LEU A 462 9.68 -3.87 13.05
C LEU A 462 10.64 -2.92 13.78
N ARG A 463 10.07 -1.93 14.49
CA ARG A 463 10.81 -1.05 15.39
C ARG A 463 10.20 -1.10 16.78
N GLU A 464 11.04 -1.23 17.78
CA GLU A 464 10.66 -1.20 19.18
C GLU A 464 11.31 0.00 19.85
N ALA A 465 10.57 0.68 20.71
CA ALA A 465 11.08 1.84 21.42
C ALA A 465 10.49 1.92 22.84
N GLU A 466 11.25 2.56 23.72
CA GLU A 466 10.79 3.01 25.01
C GLU A 466 10.63 4.52 24.98
N VAL A 467 9.42 5.00 25.27
CA VAL A 467 9.06 6.42 25.20
C VAL A 467 8.74 6.93 26.61
N PRO A 468 9.58 7.82 27.18
CA PRO A 468 9.28 8.45 28.46
C PRO A 468 8.07 9.38 28.34
N VAL A 469 7.06 9.17 29.18
CA VAL A 469 5.88 10.03 29.28
C VAL A 469 5.64 10.39 30.74
N GLY A 470 6.13 11.57 31.14
CA GLY A 470 6.13 11.98 32.55
C GLY A 470 7.07 11.09 33.37
N ASN A 471 6.51 10.36 34.34
CA ASN A 471 7.26 9.44 35.21
C ASN A 471 7.14 7.97 34.77
N GLU A 472 6.40 7.69 33.69
CA GLU A 472 6.20 6.35 33.15
C GLU A 472 7.02 6.17 31.86
N VAL A 473 7.37 4.93 31.54
CA VAL A 473 8.05 4.57 30.28
C VAL A 473 7.14 3.65 29.48
N LEU A 474 6.70 4.12 28.32
CA LEU A 474 5.88 3.33 27.41
C LEU A 474 6.75 2.49 26.49
N LYS A 475 6.66 1.17 26.64
CA LYS A 475 7.08 0.19 25.63
C LYS A 475 6.13 0.22 24.44
N VAL A 476 6.64 0.58 23.27
CA VAL A 476 5.86 0.68 22.03
C VAL A 476 6.53 -0.10 20.89
N ALA A 477 5.72 -0.51 19.91
CA ALA A 477 6.20 -1.12 18.67
C ALA A 477 5.53 -0.50 17.44
N ILE A 478 6.31 -0.27 16.38
CA ILE A 478 5.86 0.13 15.06
C ILE A 478 6.10 -1.04 14.12
N VAL A 479 5.05 -1.53 13.49
CA VAL A 479 5.04 -2.77 12.72
C VAL A 479 4.54 -2.51 11.30
N HIS A 480 5.40 -2.76 10.30
CA HIS A 480 5.05 -2.73 8.89
C HIS A 480 5.20 -4.12 8.26
N GLY A 481 4.21 -4.51 7.47
CA GLY A 481 4.14 -5.83 6.87
C GLY A 481 3.51 -6.86 7.79
N LEU A 482 2.58 -7.67 7.27
CA LEU A 482 1.87 -8.67 8.08
C LEU A 482 2.79 -9.80 8.58
N GLY A 483 3.89 -10.11 7.89
CA GLY A 483 4.90 -11.02 8.42
C GLY A 483 5.53 -10.53 9.72
N ASN A 484 5.79 -9.23 9.86
CA ASN A 484 6.26 -8.66 11.12
C ASN A 484 5.12 -8.59 12.16
N ALA A 485 3.90 -8.31 11.72
CA ALA A 485 2.73 -8.34 12.60
C ALA A 485 2.55 -9.73 13.22
N ARG A 486 2.68 -10.80 12.42
CA ARG A 486 2.67 -12.19 12.87
C ARG A 486 3.70 -12.44 13.99
N ARG A 487 4.95 -12.00 13.78
CA ARG A 487 6.02 -12.14 14.79
C ARG A 487 5.70 -11.43 16.10
N VAL A 488 5.10 -10.24 16.03
CA VAL A 488 4.65 -9.50 17.23
C VAL A 488 3.50 -10.20 17.92
N LEU A 489 2.48 -10.67 17.17
CA LEU A 489 1.34 -11.38 17.74
C LEU A 489 1.74 -12.71 18.37
N ASP A 490 2.63 -13.48 17.73
CA ASP A 490 3.17 -14.71 18.31
C ASP A 490 3.93 -14.43 19.61
N SER A 491 4.71 -13.34 19.67
CA SER A 491 5.44 -12.91 20.88
C SER A 491 4.50 -12.43 22.00
N LEU A 492 3.35 -11.85 21.64
CA LEU A 492 2.30 -11.47 22.59
C LEU A 492 1.58 -12.70 23.14
N ARG A 493 1.30 -13.68 22.27
CA ARG A 493 0.64 -14.94 22.62
C ARG A 493 1.49 -15.82 23.53
N SER A 494 2.80 -15.91 23.28
CA SER A 494 3.75 -16.62 24.16
C SER A 494 4.00 -15.90 25.49
N GLY A 495 3.74 -14.59 25.53
CA GLY A 495 4.07 -13.75 26.69
C GLY A 495 5.53 -13.29 26.73
N ASP A 496 6.32 -13.56 25.68
CA ASP A 496 7.73 -13.17 25.58
C ASP A 496 7.93 -11.66 25.59
N LYS A 497 6.99 -10.92 24.99
CA LYS A 497 7.02 -9.47 24.91
C LYS A 497 5.78 -8.84 25.49
N LYS A 498 5.96 -7.66 26.10
CA LYS A 498 4.89 -6.83 26.65
C LYS A 498 5.03 -5.41 26.13
N TYR A 499 4.00 -4.94 25.44
CA TYR A 499 3.89 -3.57 24.95
C TYR A 499 2.69 -2.88 25.59
N HIS A 500 2.70 -1.56 25.56
CA HIS A 500 1.53 -0.74 25.91
C HIS A 500 0.75 -0.34 24.66
N PHE A 501 1.46 -0.01 23.59
CA PHE A 501 0.87 0.45 22.33
C PHE A 501 1.64 -0.08 21.13
N VAL A 502 0.91 -0.58 20.12
CA VAL A 502 1.49 -1.15 18.90
C VAL A 502 0.79 -0.53 17.69
N GLU A 503 1.55 0.16 16.84
CA GLU A 503 1.10 0.55 15.50
C GLU A 503 1.33 -0.61 14.54
N VAL A 504 0.32 -0.94 13.75
CA VAL A 504 0.43 -1.93 12.66
C VAL A 504 -0.11 -1.35 11.36
N LYS A 505 0.72 -1.39 10.30
CA LYS A 505 0.31 -1.23 8.90
C LYS A 505 0.62 -2.52 8.16
N GLY A 506 -0.37 -3.08 7.45
CA GLY A 506 -0.18 -4.39 6.81
C GLY A 506 0.74 -4.36 5.58
N CYS A 507 0.83 -3.23 4.89
CA CYS A 507 1.77 -3.08 3.77
C CYS A 507 3.23 -2.91 4.26
N PRO A 508 4.23 -3.49 3.55
CA PRO A 508 5.64 -3.22 3.83
C PRO A 508 5.87 -1.71 3.64
N ASN A 509 6.50 -1.01 4.58
CA ASN A 509 6.67 0.46 4.54
C ASN A 509 5.36 1.28 4.56
N GLY A 510 4.29 0.74 5.15
CA GLY A 510 3.05 1.48 5.37
C GLY A 510 2.33 1.92 4.09
N CYS A 511 1.60 3.02 4.15
CA CYS A 511 0.74 3.46 3.04
C CYS A 511 1.54 3.93 1.81
N SER A 512 2.82 4.26 1.96
CA SER A 512 3.73 4.65 0.86
C SER A 512 4.00 3.52 -0.15
N GLN A 513 3.72 2.27 0.22
CA GLN A 513 3.76 1.09 -0.64
C GLN A 513 2.44 0.30 -0.57
N GLY A 514 1.32 1.00 -0.38
CA GLY A 514 -0.01 0.40 -0.44
C GLY A 514 -0.32 -0.23 -1.81
N GLY A 515 -1.20 -1.23 -1.84
CA GLY A 515 -1.59 -1.93 -3.08
C GLY A 515 -2.10 -1.01 -4.20
N GLY A 516 -2.71 0.12 -3.83
CA GLY A 516 -3.24 1.14 -4.74
C GLY A 516 -2.20 2.13 -5.29
N GLN A 517 -0.94 2.09 -4.84
CA GLN A 517 0.12 3.00 -5.28
C GLN A 517 0.48 2.84 -6.78
N PRO A 518 1.03 3.91 -7.41
CA PRO A 518 1.61 3.87 -8.75
C PRO A 518 2.65 2.76 -8.95
N LEU A 519 2.75 2.27 -10.18
CA LEU A 519 3.73 1.27 -10.60
C LEU A 519 4.66 1.82 -11.71
N PRO A 520 5.93 1.39 -11.75
CA PRO A 520 6.59 0.51 -10.78
C PRO A 520 6.93 1.24 -9.47
N THR A 521 6.94 0.52 -8.35
CA THR A 521 7.41 1.07 -7.08
C THR A 521 8.84 0.58 -6.80
N THR A 522 9.73 1.49 -6.41
CA THR A 522 11.11 1.19 -6.00
C THR A 522 11.34 1.57 -4.53
N PRO A 523 12.33 0.97 -3.84
CA PRO A 523 12.65 1.34 -2.46
C PRO A 523 12.98 2.83 -2.29
N GLU A 524 13.61 3.45 -3.28
CA GLU A 524 13.93 4.89 -3.26
C GLU A 524 12.68 5.77 -3.38
N LEU A 525 11.74 5.41 -4.26
CA LEU A 525 10.46 6.11 -4.38
C LEU A 525 9.67 6.02 -3.08
N VAL A 526 9.57 4.82 -2.47
CA VAL A 526 8.90 4.62 -1.18
C VAL A 526 9.49 5.54 -0.09
N ARG A 527 10.82 5.55 0.07
CA ARG A 527 11.49 6.44 1.04
C ARG A 527 11.23 7.92 0.75
N THR A 528 11.11 8.30 -0.52
CA THR A 528 10.88 9.70 -0.89
C THR A 528 9.43 10.10 -0.63
N ARG A 529 8.46 9.22 -0.89
CA ARG A 529 7.04 9.40 -0.49
C ARG A 529 6.91 9.61 1.02
N GLU A 530 7.58 8.79 1.83
CA GLU A 530 7.60 8.92 3.29
C GLU A 530 8.19 10.25 3.76
N ARG A 531 9.36 10.64 3.23
CA ARG A 531 9.99 11.92 3.57
C ARG A 531 9.10 13.11 3.21
N ALA A 532 8.38 13.05 2.10
CA ALA A 532 7.47 14.11 1.68
C ALA A 532 6.30 14.30 2.69
N LEU A 533 5.74 13.22 3.23
CA LEU A 533 4.72 13.31 4.28
C LEU A 533 5.26 13.99 5.55
N TYR A 534 6.49 13.66 5.96
CA TYR A 534 7.14 14.32 7.09
C TYR A 534 7.40 15.81 6.84
N ALA A 535 7.83 16.17 5.62
CA ALA A 535 8.01 17.56 5.23
C ALA A 535 6.70 18.36 5.26
N GLU A 536 5.56 17.73 4.97
CA GLU A 536 4.25 18.40 5.06
C GLU A 536 3.83 18.69 6.50
N ASP A 537 4.06 17.77 7.44
CA ASP A 537 3.84 18.04 8.86
C ASP A 537 4.70 19.18 9.39
N GLU A 538 5.96 19.28 8.96
CA GLU A 538 6.86 20.36 9.37
C GLU A 538 6.39 21.76 8.93
N LYS A 539 5.65 21.84 7.81
CA LYS A 539 5.08 23.10 7.30
C LYS A 539 3.80 23.51 8.01
N LYS A 540 3.12 22.60 8.72
CA LYS A 540 1.83 22.88 9.36
C LYS A 540 2.02 23.71 10.64
N LYS A 541 1.20 24.75 10.79
CA LYS A 541 1.16 25.58 12.02
C LYS A 541 0.65 24.80 13.22
N VAL A 542 -0.34 23.94 13.02
CA VAL A 542 -0.91 23.05 14.03
C VAL A 542 -0.41 21.65 13.76
N ARG A 543 0.38 21.07 14.68
CA ARG A 543 1.04 19.76 14.50
C ARG A 543 0.55 18.68 15.45
N LYS A 544 -0.47 18.98 16.25
CA LYS A 544 -1.07 18.07 17.22
C LYS A 544 -2.57 18.02 16.98
N ALA A 545 -3.13 16.81 16.90
CA ALA A 545 -4.54 16.59 16.56
C ALA A 545 -5.49 17.33 17.52
N HIS A 546 -5.23 17.27 18.82
CA HIS A 546 -6.05 17.96 19.85
C HIS A 546 -5.95 19.49 19.80
N GLU A 547 -5.01 20.07 19.06
CA GLU A 547 -4.93 21.52 18.83
C GLU A 547 -5.67 21.96 17.57
N ASN A 548 -6.10 21.03 16.69
CA ASN A 548 -6.83 21.37 15.47
C ASN A 548 -8.16 22.06 15.81
N PRO A 549 -8.39 23.31 15.36
CA PRO A 549 -9.63 24.04 15.60
C PRO A 549 -10.89 23.29 15.14
N ARG A 550 -10.84 22.61 13.98
CA ARG A 550 -12.01 21.85 13.47
C ARG A 550 -12.31 20.62 14.30
N VAL A 551 -11.28 19.94 14.80
CA VAL A 551 -11.46 18.84 15.76
C VAL A 551 -12.13 19.36 17.03
N LYS A 552 -11.65 20.46 17.60
CA LYS A 552 -12.26 21.06 18.80
C LYS A 552 -13.72 21.41 18.57
N GLU A 553 -14.03 22.06 17.45
CA GLU A 553 -15.40 22.40 17.06
C GLU A 553 -16.30 21.16 16.96
N LEU A 554 -15.82 20.09 16.33
CA LEU A 554 -16.55 18.82 16.22
C LEU A 554 -16.82 18.20 17.59
N TYR A 555 -15.87 18.24 18.53
CA TYR A 555 -16.12 17.77 19.89
C TYR A 555 -17.09 18.68 20.64
N GLU A 556 -16.94 20.00 20.59
CA GLU A 556 -17.84 20.92 21.29
C GLU A 556 -19.30 20.77 20.81
N LYS A 557 -19.50 20.77 19.49
CA LYS A 557 -20.83 20.79 18.88
C LYS A 557 -21.47 19.41 18.78
N LEU A 558 -20.70 18.36 18.45
CA LEU A 558 -21.22 17.04 18.09
C LEU A 558 -20.78 15.93 19.06
N LEU A 559 -19.48 15.67 19.16
CA LEU A 559 -18.92 14.44 19.78
C LEU A 559 -18.77 14.54 21.31
N LYS A 560 -18.91 15.74 21.88
CA LYS A 560 -18.71 16.12 23.28
C LYS A 560 -17.27 15.95 23.75
N LYS A 561 -16.83 14.73 24.02
CA LYS A 561 -15.48 14.43 24.46
C LYS A 561 -15.03 13.07 23.91
N PRO A 562 -13.71 12.82 23.81
CA PRO A 562 -13.22 11.52 23.40
C PRO A 562 -13.80 10.39 24.24
N GLY A 563 -14.19 9.29 23.60
CA GLY A 563 -14.82 8.14 24.25
C GLY A 563 -16.21 8.40 24.88
N SER A 564 -16.86 9.54 24.59
CA SER A 564 -18.26 9.77 25.01
C SER A 564 -19.22 8.77 24.33
N PRO A 565 -20.45 8.56 24.84
CA PRO A 565 -21.41 7.67 24.20
C PRO A 565 -21.70 8.01 22.73
N ILE A 566 -21.77 9.30 22.38
CA ILE A 566 -21.98 9.73 20.99
C ILE A 566 -20.72 9.55 20.14
N ALA A 567 -19.54 9.83 20.69
CA ALA A 567 -18.28 9.60 19.99
C ALA A 567 -18.08 8.09 19.70
N LYS A 568 -18.35 7.22 20.68
CA LYS A 568 -18.34 5.77 20.49
C LYS A 568 -19.34 5.33 19.43
N LYS A 569 -20.57 5.84 19.48
CA LYS A 569 -21.61 5.48 18.50
C LYS A 569 -21.22 5.82 17.05
N LEU A 570 -20.53 6.95 16.84
CA LEU A 570 -20.21 7.44 15.50
C LEU A 570 -18.81 6.99 15.04
N LEU A 571 -17.82 7.05 15.92
CA LEU A 571 -16.41 6.90 15.58
C LEU A 571 -15.83 5.54 15.93
N HIS A 572 -16.56 4.68 16.66
CA HIS A 572 -16.08 3.34 16.99
C HIS A 572 -16.84 2.28 16.18
N THR A 573 -16.24 1.10 16.09
CA THR A 573 -16.73 -0.08 15.39
C THR A 573 -16.39 -1.34 16.20
N GLU A 574 -16.82 -2.49 15.70
CA GLU A 574 -16.56 -3.80 16.28
C GLU A 574 -15.89 -4.69 15.24
N PHE A 575 -15.15 -5.69 15.70
CA PHE A 575 -14.41 -6.61 14.84
C PHE A 575 -14.97 -8.02 14.96
N THR A 576 -14.98 -8.76 13.86
CA THR A 576 -15.64 -10.06 13.81
C THR A 576 -14.63 -11.16 13.49
N PRO A 577 -14.50 -12.20 14.33
CA PRO A 577 -13.71 -13.40 14.00
C PRO A 577 -14.15 -13.98 12.66
N ARG A 578 -13.17 -14.25 11.78
CA ARG A 578 -13.41 -14.88 10.48
C ARG A 578 -12.96 -16.33 10.53
N LYS A 579 -13.69 -17.18 9.83
CA LYS A 579 -13.28 -18.59 9.68
C LYS A 579 -12.08 -18.68 8.75
N HIS A 580 -11.27 -19.70 9.00
CA HIS A 580 -10.30 -20.19 8.05
C HIS A 580 -10.99 -21.12 7.05
N TYR A 581 -10.70 -20.92 5.77
CA TYR A 581 -11.05 -21.85 4.71
C TYR A 581 -10.16 -23.11 4.80
N LEU A 582 -8.86 -22.94 5.13
CA LEU A 582 -7.89 -24.04 5.30
C LEU A 582 -7.66 -24.46 6.75
#